data_AF-A0A7C1AUM0-F1
#
_entry.id   AF-A0A7C1AUM0-F1
#
_cell.length_a   1.000
_cell.length_b   1.000
_cell.length_c   1.000
_cell.angle_alpha   90.00
_cell.angle_beta   90.00
_cell.angle_gamma   90.00
#
_symmetry.space_group_name_H-M   'P 1'
#
loop_
_entity.id
_entity.type
_entity.pdbx_description
1 polymer ?
#
loop_
_entity_poly.entity_id
_entity_poly.type
_entity_poly.pdbx_seq_one_letter_code
_entity_poly.pdbx_strand_id
1 'polypeptide(L)' 'MKLMHVEEFTDIIEAICREKQIKGWSRRKKEAIIAGDYEELVKLPFDKACPERKEAEKKDSSTSSE' A
#
# COMPACT_ATOMS: atom_id res chain seq x y z
N MET A 1 -8.69 14.34 17.05
CA MET A 1 -7.87 13.33 16.37
C MET A 1 -6.99 12.65 17.40
N LYS A 2 -6.75 11.34 17.30
CA LYS A 2 -5.85 10.58 18.20
C LYS A 2 -4.83 9.82 17.35
N LEU A 3 -3.55 9.91 17.69
CA LEU A 3 -2.50 9.11 17.07
C LEU A 3 -2.59 7.68 17.64
N MET A 4 -2.76 6.68 16.77
CA MET A 4 -2.89 5.28 17.19
C MET A 4 -1.62 4.48 16.96
N HIS A 5 -0.80 4.85 15.98
CA HIS A 5 0.42 4.11 15.62
C HIS A 5 1.42 5.02 14.89
N VAL A 6 2.71 4.82 15.16
CA VAL A 6 3.84 5.46 14.49
C VAL A 6 4.98 4.44 14.39
N GLU A 7 5.65 4.41 13.26
CA GLU A 7 6.85 3.59 12.99
C GLU A 7 7.91 4.52 12.38
N GLU A 8 9.15 4.43 12.87
CA GLU A 8 10.31 5.17 12.36
C GLU A 8 11.25 4.20 11.64
N PHE A 9 11.78 4.64 10.50
CA PHE A 9 12.70 3.84 9.67
C PHE A 9 13.98 4.63 9.42
N THR A 10 15.11 3.92 9.34
CA THR A 10 16.40 4.52 9.02
C THR A 10 16.65 4.61 7.52
N ASP A 11 16.11 3.64 6.76
CA ASP A 11 16.16 3.62 5.30
C ASP A 11 14.83 4.11 4.69
N ILE A 12 14.95 4.99 3.69
CA ILE A 12 13.85 5.52 2.92
C ILE A 12 13.14 4.39 2.15
N ILE A 13 13.88 3.41 1.65
CA ILE A 13 13.30 2.30 0.89
C ILE A 13 12.41 1.43 1.78
N GLU A 14 12.83 1.15 3.01
CA GLU A 14 12.03 0.42 3.99
C GLU A 14 10.73 1.15 4.32
N ALA A 15 10.81 2.47 4.57
CA ALA A 15 9.65 3.30 4.83
C ALA A 15 8.63 3.25 3.68
N ILE A 16 9.10 3.40 2.43
CA ILE A 16 8.23 3.37 1.24
C ILE A 16 7.59 1.99 1.06
N CYS A 17 8.37 0.92 1.23
CA CYS A 17 7.84 -0.45 1.13
C CYS A 17 6.77 -0.71 2.19
N ARG A 18 7.00 -0.26 3.42
CA ARG A 18 6.05 -0.39 4.54
C ARG A 18 4.77 0.39 4.30
N GLU A 19 4.88 1.65 3.85
CA GLU A 19 3.72 2.48 3.53
C GLU A 19 2.87 1.84 2.43
N LYS A 20 3.51 1.38 1.35
CA LYS A 20 2.82 0.66 0.26
C LYS A 20 2.12 -0.60 0.77
N GLN A 21 2.74 -1.32 1.70
CA GLN A 21 2.17 -2.51 2.32
C GLN A 21 0.89 -2.15 3.10
N ILE A 22 0.96 -1.18 4.01
CA ILE A 22 -0.17 -0.78 4.89
C ILE A 22 -1.32 -0.18 4.09
N LYS A 23 -1.04 0.52 2.99
CA LYS A 23 -2.07 1.14 2.13
C LYS A 23 -3.10 0.13 1.62
N GLY A 24 -2.67 -1.10 1.32
CA GLY A 24 -3.54 -2.17 0.82
C GLY A 24 -4.19 -3.03 1.89
N TRP A 25 -3.92 -2.80 3.18
CA TRP A 25 -4.38 -3.68 4.25
C TRP A 25 -5.83 -3.45 4.65
N SER A 26 -6.52 -4.55 4.97
CA SER A 26 -7.78 -4.50 5.68
C SER A 26 -7.64 -3.85 7.04
N ARG A 27 -8.78 -3.40 7.56
CA ARG A 27 -8.89 -2.81 8.89
C ARG A 27 -8.33 -3.73 9.98
N ARG A 28 -8.55 -5.04 9.90
CA ARG A 28 -8.08 -6.03 10.88
C ARG A 28 -6.55 -6.06 10.97
N LYS A 29 -5.85 -6.02 9.84
CA LYS A 29 -4.38 -5.97 9.83
C LYS A 29 -3.82 -4.68 10.44
N LYS A 30 -4.50 -3.56 10.20
CA LYS A 30 -4.12 -2.27 10.83
C LYS A 30 -4.35 -2.29 12.33
N GLU A 31 -5.46 -2.88 12.79
CA GLU A 31 -5.75 -3.07 14.20
C GLU A 31 -4.71 -3.99 14.89
N ALA A 32 -4.29 -5.07 14.24
CA ALA A 32 -3.23 -5.95 14.73
C ALA A 32 -1.89 -5.20 14.91
N ILE A 33 -1.51 -4.34 13.96
CA ILE A 33 -0.33 -3.46 14.13
C ILE A 33 -0.49 -2.51 15.32
N ILE A 34 -1.66 -1.86 15.44
CA ILE A 34 -1.92 -0.91 16.52
C ILE A 34 -1.86 -1.60 17.88
N ALA A 35 -2.28 -2.88 17.95
CA ALA A 35 -2.21 -3.71 19.15
C ALA A 35 -0.80 -4.28 19.43
N GLY A 36 0.13 -4.21 18.47
CA GLY A 36 1.44 -4.86 18.56
C GLY A 36 1.40 -6.38 18.41
N ASP A 37 0.28 -6.94 17.91
CA ASP A 37 0.12 -8.38 17.71
C ASP A 37 0.60 -8.80 16.31
N TYR A 38 1.91 -9.00 16.22
CA TYR A 38 2.55 -9.46 14.99
C TYR A 38 2.22 -10.93 14.66
N GLU A 39 1.81 -11.73 15.64
CA GLU A 39 1.41 -13.12 15.39
C GLU A 39 0.08 -13.19 14.65
N GLU A 40 -0.89 -12.39 15.07
CA GLU A 40 -2.17 -12.25 14.38
C GLU A 40 -1.96 -11.64 12.99
N LEU A 41 -1.06 -10.66 12.86
CA LEU A 41 -0.74 -10.03 11.59
C LEU A 41 -0.29 -11.03 10.51
N VAL A 42 0.54 -12.02 10.88
CA VAL A 42 1.03 -13.08 9.97
C VAL A 42 -0.07 -14.07 9.61
N LYS A 43 -0.98 -14.36 10.55
CA LYS A 43 -2.13 -15.26 10.33
C LYS A 43 -3.16 -14.65 9.39
N LEU A 44 -3.25 -13.32 9.31
CA LEU A 44 -4.21 -12.63 8.46
C LEU A 44 -3.76 -12.66 6.97
N PRO A 45 -4.68 -12.98 6.04
CA PRO A 45 -4.37 -13.05 4.61
C PRO A 45 -3.97 -11.68 4.06
N PHE A 46 -3.11 -11.65 3.04
CA PHE A 46 -2.83 -10.42 2.29
C PHE A 46 -4.07 -10.00 1.51
N ASP A 47 -4.65 -8.86 1.87
CA ASP A 47 -5.75 -8.28 1.12
C ASP A 47 -5.19 -7.75 -0.21
N LYS A 48 -5.57 -8.41 -1.30
CA LYS A 48 -5.23 -7.96 -2.65
C LYS A 48 -6.13 -6.77 -2.99
N ALA A 49 -5.63 -5.54 -2.83
CA ALA A 49 -5.75 -4.47 -3.83
C ALA A 49 -5.23 -3.13 -3.28
N CYS A 50 -3.99 -2.77 -3.65
CA CYS A 50 -3.79 -1.42 -4.15
C CYS A 50 -3.85 -1.55 -5.67
N PRO A 51 -4.95 -1.16 -6.34
CA PRO A 51 -4.91 -1.05 -7.79
C PRO A 51 -3.95 0.10 -8.08
N GLU A 52 -2.71 -0.24 -8.42
CA GLU A 52 -1.77 0.70 -9.02
C GLU A 52 -2.43 1.16 -10.33
N ARG A 53 -2.79 2.45 -10.40
CA ARG A 53 -3.39 3.04 -11.60
C ARG A 53 -2.44 2.74 -12.75
N LYS A 54 -2.91 1.99 -13.76
CA LYS A 54 -2.24 1.96 -15.06
C LYS A 54 -2.23 3.40 -15.56
N GLU A 55 -1.05 4.02 -15.65
CA GLU A 55 -0.90 5.22 -16.44
C GLU A 55 -1.23 4.84 -17.88
N ALA A 56 -2.42 5.26 -18.32
CA ALA A 56 -2.83 5.14 -19.70
C ALA A 56 -2.00 6.16 -20.50
N GLU A 57 -0.86 5.73 -21.01
CA GLU A 57 -0.15 6.46 -22.04
C GLU A 57 -0.98 6.36 -23.33
N LYS A 58 -1.87 7.33 -23.53
CA LYS A 58 -2.41 7.66 -24.85
C LYS A 58 -1.25 8.13 -25.71
N LYS A 59 -0.83 7.31 -26.68
CA LYS A 59 -0.19 7.84 -27.89
C LYS A 59 -1.27 8.07 -28.94
N ASP A 60 -1.79 9.28 -28.93
CA ASP A 60 -2.49 9.86 -30.07
C ASP A 60 -1.44 10.25 -31.12
N SER A 61 -1.36 9.52 -32.23
CA SER A 61 -0.80 9.96 -33.52
C SER A 61 -0.80 8.77 -34.49
N SER A 62 -1.34 8.79 -35.70
CA SER A 62 -2.05 9.80 -36.47
C SER A 62 -2.74 9.01 -37.59
N THR A 63 -4.04 9.25 -37.80
CA THR A 63 -4.65 9.03 -39.11
C THR A 63 -4.10 10.14 -40.01
N SER A 64 -3.17 9.79 -40.90
CA SER A 64 -2.85 10.63 -42.06
C SER A 64 -3.18 9.83 -43.30
N SER A 65 -4.22 10.31 -43.98
CA SER A 65 -4.60 10.07 -45.36
C SER A 65 -3.40 9.87 -46.29
N GLU A 66 -3.53 8.93 -47.23
CA GLU A 66 -3.71 9.22 -48.67
C GLU A 66 -4.66 8.16 -49.27
#